data_AF-A0A857DGY7-F1
#
_entry.id   AF-A0A857DGY7-F1
#
_cell.length_a   1.000
_cell.length_b   1.000
_cell.length_c   1.000
_cell.angle_alpha   90.00
_cell.angle_beta   90.00
_cell.angle_gamma   90.00
#
_symmetry.space_group_name_H-M   'P 1'
#
loop_
_entity.id
_entity.type
_entity.pdbx_description
1 polymer ?
#
loop_
_entity_poly.entity_id
_entity_poly.type
_entity_poly.pdbx_seq_one_letter_code
_entity_poly.pdbx_strand_id
1 'polypeptide(L)'
;MFIIQKQETTNKTLRLPDDLIEQLEEIATFENISFNQLVVQCCEYAINHLPRKNNSMKITSTEDFRQKKKLYRTAFLKHMAEHSNASPQSASQAYTDATFASRPQHSELNIDFYKLLKGEISIEDYQKALTIYLEKIGRKRPALDVRGYVDSFKKLQEFFKQADYI
;
A
#
# COMPACT_ATOMS: atom_id res chain seq x y z
N MET A 1 11.27 13.33 32.02
CA MET A 1 10.90 14.34 31.00
C MET A 1 9.59 13.90 30.37
N PHE A 2 8.53 14.70 30.51
CA PHE A 2 7.22 14.40 29.95
C PHE A 2 7.18 14.87 28.49
N ILE A 3 6.83 13.98 27.56
CA ILE A 3 6.73 14.28 26.13
C ILE A 3 5.25 14.19 25.75
N ILE A 4 4.67 15.32 25.36
CA ILE A 4 3.29 15.39 24.88
C ILE A 4 3.25 14.81 23.47
N GLN A 5 2.51 13.72 23.27
CA GLN A 5 2.20 13.20 21.94
C GLN A 5 0.90 13.83 21.44
N LYS A 6 0.93 14.43 20.24
CA LYS A 6 -0.29 14.88 19.55
C LYS A 6 -0.84 13.73 18.73
N GLN A 7 -2.09 13.36 18.96
CA GLN A 7 -2.84 12.55 18.00
C GLN A 7 -3.30 13.46 16.86
N GLU A 8 -2.77 13.21 15.67
CA GLU A 8 -3.24 13.88 14.45
C GLU A 8 -4.57 13.25 14.00
N THR A 9 -5.63 14.06 13.98
CA THR A 9 -6.94 13.66 13.42
C THR A 9 -7.23 14.53 12.21
N THR A 10 -7.81 13.95 11.16
CA THR A 10 -8.21 14.66 9.94
C THR A 10 -9.70 14.47 9.70
N ASN A 11 -10.43 15.55 9.50
CA ASN A 11 -11.86 15.49 9.22
C ASN A 11 -12.13 14.90 7.82
N LYS A 12 -13.04 13.95 7.76
CA LYS A 12 -13.56 13.33 6.52
C LYS A 12 -15.08 13.26 6.60
N THR A 13 -15.75 13.53 5.48
CA THR A 13 -17.22 13.45 5.38
C THR A 13 -17.61 12.13 4.74
N LEU A 14 -18.53 11.40 5.39
CA LEU A 14 -19.13 10.16 4.89
C LEU A 14 -20.63 10.37 4.73
N ARG A 15 -21.23 9.72 3.72
CA ARG A 15 -22.70 9.66 3.55
C ARG A 15 -23.16 8.28 4.02
N LEU A 16 -24.10 8.25 4.95
CA LEU A 16 -24.69 7.03 5.51
C LEU A 16 -26.21 7.06 5.27
N PRO A 17 -26.88 5.91 5.13
CA PRO A 17 -28.35 5.85 5.14
C PRO A 17 -28.92 6.40 6.45
N ASP A 18 -30.07 7.07 6.40
CA ASP A 18 -30.68 7.73 7.55
C ASP A 18 -30.95 6.74 8.71
N ASP A 19 -31.53 5.57 8.40
CA ASP A 19 -31.80 4.51 9.40
C ASP A 19 -30.52 4.03 10.12
N LEU A 20 -29.37 4.04 9.44
CA LEU A 20 -28.09 3.65 10.03
C LEU A 20 -27.56 4.73 10.96
N ILE A 21 -27.76 6.01 10.59
CA ILE A 21 -27.36 7.14 11.45
C ILE A 21 -28.14 7.07 12.76
N GLU A 22 -29.45 6.89 12.69
CA GLU A 22 -30.33 6.82 13.87
C GLU A 22 -29.90 5.68 14.81
N GLN A 23 -29.68 4.47 14.27
CA GLN A 23 -29.20 3.34 15.07
C GLN A 23 -27.84 3.60 15.74
N LEU A 24 -26.89 4.19 15.01
CA LEU A 24 -25.58 4.51 15.56
C LEU A 24 -25.66 5.61 16.64
N GLU A 25 -26.55 6.59 16.47
CA GLU A 25 -26.78 7.64 17.47
C GLU A 25 -27.42 7.10 18.76
N GLU A 26 -28.39 6.18 18.65
CA GLU A 26 -28.98 5.50 19.80
C GLU A 26 -27.93 4.70 20.59
N ILE A 27 -27.11 3.90 19.88
CA ILE A 27 -26.03 3.11 20.50
C ILE A 27 -25.00 4.03 21.16
N ALA A 28 -24.57 5.09 20.48
CA ALA A 28 -23.60 6.03 21.03
C ALA A 28 -24.13 6.71 22.30
N THR A 29 -25.42 7.06 22.32
CA THR A 29 -26.09 7.64 23.49
C THR A 29 -26.17 6.64 24.64
N PHE A 30 -26.58 5.41 24.36
CA PHE A 30 -26.71 4.35 25.36
C PHE A 30 -25.37 3.99 26.01
N GLU A 31 -24.30 3.92 25.20
CA GLU A 31 -22.93 3.63 25.64
C GLU A 31 -22.19 4.88 26.17
N ASN A 32 -22.83 6.05 26.17
CA ASN A 32 -22.26 7.33 26.62
C ASN A 32 -20.93 7.69 25.93
N ILE A 33 -20.87 7.51 24.60
CA ILE A 33 -19.73 7.85 23.75
C ILE A 33 -20.17 8.77 22.61
N SER A 34 -19.23 9.48 21.98
CA SER A 34 -19.55 10.28 20.79
C SER A 34 -19.79 9.39 19.57
N PHE A 35 -20.65 9.86 18.66
CA PHE A 35 -20.88 9.23 17.36
C PHE A 35 -19.56 8.92 16.62
N ASN A 36 -18.62 9.87 16.62
CA ASN A 36 -17.31 9.65 16.01
C ASN A 36 -16.50 8.52 16.68
N GLN A 37 -16.51 8.44 18.02
CA GLN A 37 -15.85 7.35 18.75
C GLN A 37 -16.47 5.99 18.41
N LEU A 38 -17.79 5.91 18.28
CA LEU A 38 -18.46 4.69 17.85
C LEU A 38 -18.05 4.31 16.42
N VAL A 39 -18.10 5.25 15.47
CA VAL A 39 -17.73 5.02 14.06
C VAL A 39 -16.28 4.55 13.92
N VAL A 40 -15.34 5.15 14.67
CA VAL A 40 -13.93 4.71 14.68
C VAL A 40 -13.83 3.27 15.17
N GLN A 41 -14.48 2.93 16.29
CA GLN A 41 -14.45 1.57 16.83
C GLN A 41 -15.10 0.54 15.89
N CYS A 42 -16.21 0.90 15.24
CA CYS A 42 -16.82 0.05 14.21
C CYS A 42 -15.85 -0.20 13.05
N CYS A 43 -15.16 0.84 12.57
CA CYS A 43 -14.15 0.71 11.52
C CYS A 43 -12.98 -0.18 11.97
N GLU A 44 -12.43 0.05 13.15
CA GLU A 44 -11.32 -0.74 13.70
C GLU A 44 -11.72 -2.21 13.88
N TYR A 45 -12.91 -2.45 14.44
CA TYR A 45 -13.45 -3.80 14.61
C TYR A 45 -13.59 -4.51 13.26
N ALA A 46 -14.23 -3.85 12.28
CA ALA A 46 -14.40 -4.39 10.94
C ALA A 46 -13.05 -4.70 10.30
N ILE A 47 -12.08 -3.80 10.38
CA ILE A 47 -10.72 -4.00 9.82
C ILE A 47 -10.02 -5.21 10.47
N ASN A 48 -10.17 -5.38 11.78
CA ASN A 48 -9.55 -6.46 12.53
C ASN A 48 -10.23 -7.82 12.30
N HIS A 49 -11.53 -7.83 12.02
CA HIS A 49 -12.35 -9.04 11.85
C HIS A 49 -12.76 -9.31 10.40
N LEU A 50 -12.29 -8.50 9.45
CA LEU A 50 -12.41 -8.78 8.02
C LEU A 50 -11.92 -10.22 7.79
N PRO A 51 -12.75 -11.11 7.21
CA PRO A 51 -12.35 -12.47 6.95
C PRO A 51 -11.19 -12.44 5.95
N ARG A 52 -9.97 -12.50 6.48
CA ARG A 52 -8.75 -12.63 5.68
C ARG A 52 -8.77 -14.05 5.13
N LYS A 53 -9.36 -14.22 3.95
CA LYS A 53 -9.31 -15.50 3.25
C LYS A 53 -7.84 -15.90 3.10
N ASN A 54 -7.47 -16.89 3.89
CA ASN A 54 -6.26 -17.69 3.83
C ASN A 54 -4.96 -17.03 4.30
N ASN A 55 -4.12 -17.86 4.92
CA ASN A 55 -2.64 -17.78 4.91
C ASN A 55 -2.05 -17.74 3.47
N SER A 56 -2.85 -17.45 2.45
CA SER A 56 -2.37 -17.27 1.10
C SER A 56 -1.55 -15.98 1.03
N MET A 57 -0.39 -16.09 0.39
CA MET A 57 0.41 -14.94 -0.03
C MET A 57 -0.20 -14.25 -1.27
N LYS A 58 -1.45 -14.56 -1.64
CA LYS A 58 -2.15 -13.85 -2.71
C LYS A 58 -2.47 -12.42 -2.28
N ILE A 59 -2.18 -11.49 -3.16
CA ILE A 59 -2.48 -10.07 -3.01
C ILE A 59 -3.84 -9.84 -3.68
N THR A 60 -4.79 -9.18 -3.01
CA THR A 60 -6.08 -8.79 -3.60
C THR A 60 -6.29 -7.29 -3.70
N SER A 61 -5.44 -6.50 -3.04
CA SER A 61 -5.43 -5.04 -3.07
C SER A 61 -4.04 -4.46 -2.76
N THR A 62 -3.85 -3.16 -3.01
CA THR A 62 -2.62 -2.45 -2.61
C THR A 62 -2.47 -2.43 -1.07
N GLU A 63 -3.57 -2.38 -0.35
CA GLU A 63 -3.63 -2.41 1.12
C GLU A 63 -3.19 -3.77 1.68
N ASP A 64 -3.61 -4.88 1.07
CA ASP A 64 -3.15 -6.22 1.45
C ASP A 64 -1.64 -6.35 1.28
N PHE A 65 -1.12 -5.80 0.17
CA PHE A 65 0.32 -5.76 -0.06
C PHE A 65 1.04 -5.01 1.07
N ARG A 66 0.53 -3.84 1.47
CA ARG A 66 1.11 -3.03 2.55
C ARG A 66 1.11 -3.76 3.88
N GLN A 67 0.02 -4.44 4.25
CA GLN A 67 -0.09 -5.18 5.50
C GLN A 67 0.92 -6.33 5.59
N LYS A 68 1.13 -7.04 4.48
CA LYS A 68 2.06 -8.19 4.39
C LYS A 68 3.45 -7.80 3.84
N LYS A 69 3.77 -6.51 3.71
CA LYS A 69 4.98 -6.01 3.03
C LYS A 69 6.28 -6.63 3.56
N LYS A 70 6.37 -6.88 4.87
CA LYS A 70 7.55 -7.51 5.49
C LYS A 70 7.73 -8.96 5.03
N LEU A 71 6.64 -9.73 4.94
CA LEU A 71 6.65 -11.11 4.46
C LEU A 71 7.09 -11.18 2.99
N TYR A 72 6.49 -10.36 2.12
CA TYR A 72 6.86 -10.31 0.70
C TYR A 72 8.31 -9.88 0.49
N ARG A 73 8.80 -8.94 1.30
CA ARG A 73 10.20 -8.53 1.26
C ARG A 73 11.13 -9.70 1.58
N THR A 74 10.88 -10.43 2.65
CA THR A 74 11.70 -11.59 3.04
C THR A 74 11.67 -12.66 1.95
N ALA A 75 10.50 -12.97 1.39
CA ALA A 75 10.36 -13.94 0.32
C ALA A 75 11.10 -13.52 -0.96
N PHE A 76 10.98 -12.25 -1.36
CA PHE A 76 11.68 -11.69 -2.52
C PHE A 76 13.20 -11.72 -2.33
N LEU A 77 13.71 -11.35 -1.16
CA LEU A 77 15.15 -11.38 -0.87
C LEU A 77 15.71 -12.81 -0.94
N LYS A 78 14.98 -13.78 -0.42
CA LYS A 78 15.36 -15.20 -0.51
C LYS A 78 15.39 -15.66 -1.97
N HIS A 79 14.35 -15.36 -2.73
CA HIS A 79 14.29 -15.69 -4.15
C HIS A 79 15.45 -15.07 -4.95
N MET A 80 15.76 -13.78 -4.72
CA MET A 80 16.88 -13.10 -5.38
C MET A 80 18.23 -13.72 -5.01
N ALA A 81 18.42 -14.18 -3.77
CA ALA A 81 19.66 -14.84 -3.37
C ALA A 81 19.85 -16.22 -4.05
N GLU A 82 18.75 -16.91 -4.36
CA GLU A 82 18.76 -18.23 -4.99
C GLU A 82 18.85 -18.16 -6.52
N HIS A 83 18.26 -17.13 -7.15
CA HIS A 83 18.08 -17.05 -8.60
C HIS A 83 18.88 -15.92 -9.26
N SER A 84 19.61 -15.11 -8.49
CA SER A 84 20.42 -14.02 -9.03
C SER A 84 21.76 -13.87 -8.29
N ASN A 85 22.77 -13.37 -8.99
CA ASN A 85 24.06 -13.01 -8.39
C ASN A 85 24.02 -11.64 -7.67
N ALA A 86 22.83 -11.14 -7.33
CA ALA A 86 22.68 -9.84 -6.68
C ALA A 86 23.11 -9.92 -5.21
N SER A 87 23.86 -8.92 -4.75
CA SER A 87 24.18 -8.81 -3.32
C SER A 87 22.90 -8.57 -2.49
N PRO A 88 22.88 -8.94 -1.21
CA PRO A 88 21.75 -8.68 -0.32
C PRO A 88 21.33 -7.19 -0.29
N GLN A 89 22.31 -6.29 -0.35
CA GLN A 89 22.08 -4.84 -0.40
C GLN A 89 21.39 -4.44 -1.71
N SER A 90 21.85 -4.98 -2.85
CA SER A 90 21.25 -4.70 -4.16
C SER A 90 19.82 -5.23 -4.27
N ALA A 91 19.56 -6.46 -3.79
CA ALA A 91 18.22 -7.04 -3.75
C ALA A 91 17.26 -6.24 -2.84
N SER A 92 17.77 -5.77 -1.70
CA SER A 92 17.03 -4.90 -0.79
C SER A 92 16.65 -3.57 -1.44
N GLN A 93 17.57 -2.96 -2.19
CA GLN A 93 17.34 -1.73 -2.92
C GLN A 93 16.33 -1.95 -4.05
N ALA A 94 16.48 -3.04 -4.83
CA ALA A 94 15.54 -3.40 -5.88
C ALA A 94 14.11 -3.57 -5.35
N TYR A 95 13.91 -4.24 -4.20
CA TYR A 95 12.57 -4.33 -3.59
C TYR A 95 12.01 -2.95 -3.18
N THR A 96 12.89 -2.11 -2.64
CA THR A 96 12.54 -0.75 -2.22
C THR A 96 12.06 0.06 -3.42
N ASP A 97 12.77 -0.01 -4.53
CA ASP A 97 12.46 0.70 -5.77
C ASP A 97 11.23 0.12 -6.48
N ALA A 98 11.09 -1.20 -6.52
CA ALA A 98 9.95 -1.89 -7.09
C ALA A 98 8.62 -1.56 -6.39
N THR A 99 8.67 -1.29 -5.08
CA THR A 99 7.47 -0.98 -4.26
C THR A 99 7.23 0.52 -4.14
N PHE A 100 7.84 1.34 -5.00
CA PHE A 100 7.73 2.80 -4.94
C PHE A 100 6.28 3.29 -5.05
N ALA A 101 5.54 2.80 -6.05
CA ALA A 101 4.14 3.17 -6.26
C ALA A 101 3.20 2.72 -5.11
N SER A 102 3.62 1.74 -4.31
CA SER A 102 2.80 1.24 -3.21
C SER A 102 2.82 2.17 -1.98
N ARG A 103 3.69 3.19 -1.91
CA ARG A 103 3.91 3.96 -0.67
C ARG A 103 2.92 5.11 -0.52
N PRO A 104 2.32 5.32 0.67
CA PRO A 104 1.37 6.40 0.90
C PRO A 104 1.91 7.81 0.57
N GLN A 105 3.18 8.06 0.87
CA GLN A 105 3.86 9.33 0.58
C GLN A 105 4.01 9.66 -0.92
N HIS A 106 3.76 8.69 -1.81
CA HIS A 106 3.78 8.85 -3.26
C HIS A 106 2.37 8.77 -3.86
N SER A 107 1.33 9.05 -3.08
CA SER A 107 -0.07 9.01 -3.53
C SER A 107 -0.35 9.91 -4.74
N GLU A 108 0.37 11.03 -4.88
CA GLU A 108 0.28 11.93 -6.03
C GLU A 108 0.73 11.30 -7.35
N LEU A 109 1.42 10.15 -7.31
CA LEU A 109 1.74 9.36 -8.51
C LEU A 109 0.47 8.86 -9.20
N ASN A 110 -0.64 8.72 -8.47
CA ASN A 110 -1.95 8.29 -8.95
C ASN A 110 -1.93 6.94 -9.70
N ILE A 111 -1.11 6.00 -9.24
CA ILE A 111 -1.00 4.64 -9.78
C ILE A 111 -1.40 3.64 -8.69
N ASP A 112 -2.43 2.84 -8.97
CA ASP A 112 -2.77 1.69 -8.12
C ASP A 112 -1.75 0.58 -8.32
N PHE A 113 -0.95 0.32 -7.28
CA PHE A 113 0.14 -0.65 -7.34
C PHE A 113 -0.35 -2.07 -7.60
N TYR A 114 -1.50 -2.47 -7.08
CA TYR A 114 -2.04 -3.80 -7.31
C TYR A 114 -2.54 -3.98 -8.75
N LYS A 115 -3.24 -2.97 -9.29
CA LYS A 115 -3.63 -2.98 -10.72
C LYS A 115 -2.42 -3.02 -11.64
N LEU A 116 -1.35 -2.30 -11.26
CA LEU A 116 -0.06 -2.35 -11.96
C LEU A 116 0.57 -3.76 -11.89
N LEU A 117 0.56 -4.40 -10.71
CA LEU A 117 1.04 -5.79 -10.57
C LEU A 117 0.27 -6.77 -11.46
N LYS A 118 -1.07 -6.65 -11.52
CA LYS A 118 -1.93 -7.46 -12.39
C LYS A 118 -1.73 -7.19 -13.89
N GLY A 119 -1.11 -6.07 -14.24
CA GLY A 119 -0.95 -5.63 -15.63
C GLY A 119 -2.19 -4.94 -16.20
N GLU A 120 -3.15 -4.53 -15.36
CA GLU A 120 -4.28 -3.68 -15.77
C GLU A 120 -3.82 -2.25 -16.10
N ILE A 121 -2.73 -1.81 -15.47
CA ILE A 121 -2.03 -0.57 -15.82
C ILE A 121 -0.80 -0.94 -16.62
N SER A 122 -0.61 -0.30 -17.78
CA SER A 122 0.54 -0.57 -18.64
C SER A 122 1.83 -0.03 -18.01
N ILE A 123 2.96 -0.66 -18.35
CA ILE A 123 4.29 -0.17 -17.93
C ILE A 123 4.58 1.22 -18.51
N GLU A 124 4.04 1.53 -19.70
CA GLU A 124 4.19 2.83 -20.33
C GLU A 124 3.47 3.93 -19.55
N ASP A 125 2.26 3.67 -19.06
CA ASP A 125 1.51 4.61 -18.23
C ASP A 125 2.19 4.82 -16.88
N TYR A 126 2.74 3.75 -16.30
CA TYR A 126 3.55 3.84 -15.09
C TYR A 126 4.82 4.68 -15.28
N GLN A 127 5.51 4.51 -16.41
CA GLN A 127 6.68 5.32 -16.78
C GLN A 127 6.35 6.80 -16.91
N LYS A 128 5.26 7.12 -17.63
CA LYS A 128 4.79 8.51 -17.79
C LYS A 128 4.45 9.13 -16.43
N ALA A 129 3.68 8.43 -15.60
CA ALA A 129 3.33 8.91 -14.26
C ALA A 129 4.56 9.14 -13.37
N LEU A 130 5.52 8.20 -13.36
CA LEU A 130 6.77 8.36 -12.61
C LEU A 130 7.58 9.55 -13.11
N THR A 131 7.65 9.78 -14.42
CA THR A 131 8.43 10.87 -15.00
C THR A 131 7.89 12.22 -14.52
N ILE A 132 6.58 12.43 -14.66
CA ILE A 132 5.87 13.64 -14.21
C ILE A 132 6.08 13.83 -12.69
N TYR A 133 5.94 12.77 -11.90
CA TYR A 133 6.10 12.83 -10.45
C TYR A 133 7.53 13.19 -10.04
N LEU A 134 8.54 12.55 -10.64
CA LEU A 134 9.95 12.77 -10.30
C LEU A 134 10.43 14.17 -10.71
N GLU A 135 9.94 14.70 -11.83
CA GLU A 135 10.16 16.08 -12.25
C GLU A 135 9.54 17.07 -11.25
N LYS A 136 8.30 16.83 -10.83
CA LYS A 136 7.60 17.68 -9.86
C LYS A 136 8.36 17.79 -8.52
N ILE A 137 8.97 16.70 -8.05
CA ILE A 137 9.75 16.71 -6.80
C ILE A 137 11.21 17.18 -6.99
N GLY A 138 11.58 17.67 -8.19
CA GLY A 138 12.89 18.28 -8.46
C GLY A 138 14.06 17.30 -8.56
N ARG A 139 13.83 16.05 -8.98
CA ARG A 139 14.92 15.08 -9.19
C ARG A 139 15.81 15.49 -10.36
N LYS A 140 17.14 15.39 -10.18
CA LYS A 140 18.14 15.84 -11.16
C LYS A 140 18.19 15.01 -12.46
N ARG A 141 17.81 13.73 -12.42
CA ARG A 141 17.92 12.79 -13.57
C ARG A 141 16.69 11.86 -13.65
N PRO A 142 15.48 12.42 -13.90
CA PRO A 142 14.24 11.66 -13.83
C PRO A 142 14.23 10.45 -14.77
N ALA A 143 14.73 10.57 -16.01
CA ALA A 143 14.73 9.46 -16.97
C ALA A 143 15.56 8.23 -16.53
N LEU A 144 16.73 8.44 -15.88
CA LEU A 144 17.55 7.35 -15.35
C LEU A 144 16.89 6.71 -14.12
N ASP A 145 16.31 7.54 -13.25
CA ASP A 145 15.61 7.09 -12.05
C ASP A 145 14.37 6.25 -12.43
N VAL A 146 13.56 6.71 -13.39
CA VAL A 146 12.38 5.99 -13.92
C VAL A 146 12.76 4.60 -14.41
N ARG A 147 13.84 4.48 -15.20
CA ARG A 147 14.30 3.19 -15.73
C ARG A 147 14.63 2.23 -14.59
N GLY A 148 15.36 2.69 -13.57
CA GLY A 148 15.70 1.88 -12.40
C GLY A 148 14.48 1.40 -11.60
N TYR A 149 13.50 2.28 -11.38
CA TYR A 149 12.24 1.92 -10.72
C TYR A 149 11.45 0.87 -11.51
N VAL A 150 11.34 1.04 -12.82
CA VAL A 150 10.59 0.13 -13.71
C VAL A 150 11.27 -1.22 -13.83
N ASP A 151 12.60 -1.26 -13.97
CA ASP A 151 13.33 -2.52 -14.05
C ASP A 151 13.23 -3.30 -12.73
N SER A 152 13.27 -2.60 -11.61
CA SER A 152 13.04 -3.20 -10.29
C SER A 152 11.60 -3.72 -10.15
N PHE A 153 10.62 -2.93 -10.61
CA PHE A 153 9.21 -3.34 -10.61
C PHE A 153 8.98 -4.61 -11.44
N LYS A 154 9.57 -4.71 -12.64
CA LYS A 154 9.45 -5.91 -13.49
C LYS A 154 9.94 -7.17 -12.79
N LYS A 155 11.10 -7.11 -12.11
CA LYS A 155 11.63 -8.23 -11.33
C LYS A 155 10.68 -8.66 -10.21
N LEU A 156 10.10 -7.68 -9.51
CA LEU A 156 9.13 -7.95 -8.46
C LEU A 156 7.83 -8.56 -9.01
N GLN A 157 7.33 -8.03 -10.12
CA GLN A 157 6.12 -8.54 -10.79
C GLN A 157 6.32 -9.97 -11.29
N GLU A 158 7.49 -10.27 -11.87
CA GLU A 158 7.85 -11.62 -12.31
C GLU A 158 7.89 -12.59 -11.12
N PHE A 159 8.56 -12.22 -10.02
CA PHE A 159 8.56 -13.00 -8.79
C PHE A 159 7.14 -13.28 -8.28
N PHE A 160 6.28 -12.26 -8.23
CA PHE A 160 4.89 -12.42 -7.80
C PHE A 160 4.08 -13.36 -8.70
N LYS A 161 4.31 -13.34 -10.02
CA LYS A 161 3.69 -14.28 -10.97
C LYS A 161 4.20 -15.71 -10.77
N GLN A 162 5.52 -15.89 -10.65
CA GLN A 162 6.14 -17.21 -10.46
C GLN A 162 5.68 -17.88 -9.15
N ALA A 163 5.47 -17.07 -8.10
CA ALA A 163 5.01 -17.56 -6.80
C ALA A 163 3.48 -17.70 -6.68
N ASP A 164 2.71 -17.44 -7.75
CA ASP A 164 1.23 -17.43 -7.76
C ASP A 164 0.62 -16.52 -6.66
N TYR A 165 1.27 -15.38 -6.41
CA TYR A 165 0.83 -14.36 -5.47
C TYR A 165 -0.08 -13.32 -6.14
N ILE A 166 -0.08 -13.26 -7.47
CA ILE A 166 -0.96 -12.43 -8.31
C ILE A 166 -1.40 -13.20 -9.54
#